data_AF-A0A1Q5PFK5-F1
#
_entry.id   AF-A0A1Q5PFK5-F1
#
_cell.length_a   1.000
_cell.length_b   1.000
_cell.length_c   1.000
_cell.angle_alpha   90.00
_cell.angle_beta   90.00
_cell.angle_gamma   90.00
#
_symmetry.space_group_name_H-M   'P 1'
#
loop_
_entity.id
_entity.type
_entity.pdbx_description
1 polymer ?
#
loop_
_entity_poly.entity_id
_entity_poly.type
_entity_poly.pdbx_seq_one_letter_code
_entity_poly.pdbx_strand_id
1 'polypeptide(L)'
;MKTLFTLVLLFCGTIVFAQDFQQANVLFADGKELTGLVKASSVGEKSIMYRAAEAGSKNEKISSSELSRIYFTLDSAAYEPVYLMFNGKKRKEPTWAQKLMEGPVSLYAKGSRMSFQRSGFNHNVDDISFFTKRTDEAGASMVGMYFSSGAIGINVNRTFRKLAGEYFADYPELAARIENKEFEILEIPAVVTAYNEWKTGQQN
;
A
#
# COMPACT_ATOMS: atom_id res chain seq x y z
N MET A 1 35.29 -33.09 22.29
CA MET A 1 34.59 -31.81 22.55
C MET A 1 34.46 -30.89 21.33
N LYS A 2 35.39 -30.89 20.36
CA LYS A 2 35.30 -30.05 19.15
C LYS A 2 34.14 -30.41 18.20
N THR A 3 33.76 -31.69 18.15
CA THR A 3 32.66 -32.20 17.31
C THR A 3 31.26 -31.88 17.84
N LEU A 4 31.10 -31.65 19.15
CA LEU A 4 29.82 -31.28 19.75
C LEU A 4 29.44 -29.83 19.40
N PHE A 5 30.43 -28.94 19.30
CA PHE A 5 30.23 -27.55 18.94
C PHE A 5 29.80 -27.39 17.47
N THR A 6 30.29 -28.24 16.57
CA THR A 6 29.90 -28.25 15.16
C THR A 6 28.44 -28.70 14.97
N LEU A 7 27.95 -29.61 15.81
CA LEU A 7 26.59 -30.16 15.71
C LEU A 7 25.52 -29.19 16.24
N VAL A 8 25.84 -28.38 17.26
CA VAL A 8 24.97 -27.30 17.76
C VAL A 8 24.84 -26.16 16.74
N LEU A 9 25.90 -25.83 16.01
CA LEU A 9 25.89 -24.80 14.98
C LEU A 9 25.08 -25.18 13.74
N LEU A 10 24.99 -26.47 13.42
CA LEU A 10 24.16 -27.01 12.34
C LEU A 10 22.65 -27.02 12.67
N PHE A 11 22.27 -27.15 13.95
CA PHE A 11 20.86 -27.10 14.36
C PHE A 11 20.30 -25.67 14.41
N CYS A 12 21.11 -24.68 14.80
CA CYS A 12 20.69 -23.27 14.80
C CYS A 12 20.48 -22.68 13.38
N GLY A 13 21.02 -23.31 12.34
CA GLY A 13 20.90 -22.85 10.95
C GLY A 13 19.56 -23.12 10.26
N THR A 14 18.62 -23.84 10.90
CA THR A 14 17.39 -24.33 10.24
C THR A 14 16.12 -23.56 10.61
N ILE A 15 16.16 -22.54 11.46
CA ILE A 15 14.94 -21.82 11.89
C ILE A 15 14.66 -20.55 11.06
N VAL A 16 15.48 -20.25 10.05
CA VAL A 16 15.23 -19.13 9.12
C VAL A 16 14.50 -19.64 7.88
N PHE A 17 13.37 -20.33 8.05
CA PHE A 17 12.44 -20.52 6.95
C PHE A 17 11.68 -19.20 6.76
N ALA A 18 11.89 -18.58 5.60
CA ALA A 18 11.17 -17.42 5.12
C ALA A 18 9.66 -17.58 5.40
N GLN A 19 9.11 -16.70 6.22
CA GLN A 19 7.69 -16.73 6.57
C GLN A 19 6.87 -16.25 5.37
N ASP A 20 6.43 -17.19 4.55
CA ASP A 20 5.42 -16.97 3.50
C ASP A 20 4.12 -16.36 4.05
N PHE A 21 3.86 -16.56 5.34
CA PHE A 21 2.66 -16.13 6.04
C PHE A 21 2.98 -15.04 7.07
N GLN A 22 2.19 -13.97 7.06
CA GLN A 22 2.31 -12.85 7.98
C GLN A 22 1.04 -12.71 8.82
N GLN A 23 1.19 -12.22 10.05
CA GLN A 23 0.04 -11.95 10.91
C GLN A 23 -0.80 -10.81 10.35
N ALA A 24 -2.10 -11.04 10.23
CA ALA A 24 -3.03 -10.08 9.67
C ALA A 24 -4.44 -10.20 10.27
N ASN A 25 -5.13 -9.07 10.26
CA ASN A 25 -6.58 -9.00 10.43
C ASN A 25 -7.23 -8.90 9.05
N VAL A 26 -8.16 -9.81 8.78
CA VAL A 26 -8.92 -9.89 7.54
C VAL A 26 -10.35 -9.44 7.83
N LEU A 27 -10.74 -8.31 7.26
CA LEU A 27 -12.09 -7.76 7.37
C LEU A 27 -12.89 -8.14 6.12
N PHE A 28 -14.04 -8.75 6.34
CA PHE A 28 -14.97 -9.14 5.30
C PHE A 28 -15.89 -7.98 4.92
N ALA A 29 -16.53 -8.08 3.75
CA ALA A 29 -17.50 -7.09 3.28
C ALA A 29 -18.76 -7.03 4.15
N ASP A 30 -19.08 -8.11 4.88
CA ASP A 30 -20.19 -8.18 5.84
C ASP A 30 -19.83 -7.61 7.24
N GLY A 31 -18.59 -7.16 7.43
CA GLY A 31 -18.09 -6.65 8.71
C GLY A 31 -17.50 -7.69 9.65
N LYS A 32 -17.50 -8.98 9.29
CA LYS A 32 -16.81 -10.03 10.05
C LYS A 32 -15.30 -9.78 10.01
N GLU A 33 -14.62 -9.99 11.13
CA GLU A 33 -13.15 -9.90 11.21
C GLU A 33 -12.56 -11.25 11.63
N LEU A 34 -11.48 -11.64 10.98
CA LEU A 34 -10.66 -12.81 11.34
C LEU A 34 -9.22 -12.37 11.60
N THR A 35 -8.68 -12.77 12.74
CA THR A 35 -7.25 -12.62 13.04
C THR A 35 -6.53 -13.93 12.82
N GLY A 36 -5.48 -13.91 12.00
CA GLY A 36 -4.69 -15.10 11.71
C GLY A 36 -3.45 -14.77 10.89
N LEU A 37 -3.07 -15.71 10.03
CA LEU A 37 -1.89 -15.62 9.20
C LEU A 37 -2.31 -15.65 7.73
N VAL A 38 -1.88 -14.65 6.96
CA VAL A 38 -2.17 -14.51 5.54
C VAL A 38 -0.89 -14.70 4.74
N LYS A 39 -0.95 -15.51 3.68
CA LYS A 39 0.18 -15.66 2.76
C LYS A 39 0.40 -14.37 2.00
N ALA A 40 1.63 -13.89 1.99
CA ALA A 40 2.08 -12.79 1.16
C ALA A 40 1.97 -13.15 -0.34
N SER A 41 0.83 -12.83 -0.95
CA SER A 41 0.54 -13.10 -2.36
C SER A 41 0.47 -11.82 -3.19
N SER A 42 0.36 -11.91 -4.52
CA SER A 42 0.38 -10.70 -5.36
C SER A 42 -0.89 -9.86 -5.18
N VAL A 43 -0.72 -8.53 -5.15
CA VAL A 43 -1.82 -7.57 -5.09
C VAL A 43 -2.57 -7.61 -6.43
N GLY A 44 -3.65 -8.39 -6.48
CA GLY A 44 -4.43 -8.67 -7.69
C GLY A 44 -4.91 -10.12 -7.81
N GLU A 45 -4.49 -11.00 -6.91
CA GLU A 45 -5.03 -12.35 -6.85
C GLU A 45 -6.52 -12.36 -6.49
N LYS A 46 -7.25 -13.31 -7.09
CA LYS A 46 -8.69 -13.52 -6.85
C LYS A 46 -9.00 -14.05 -5.45
N SER A 47 -7.98 -14.44 -4.69
CA SER A 47 -8.12 -15.02 -3.37
C SER A 47 -6.84 -14.86 -2.57
N ILE A 48 -6.96 -14.86 -1.25
CA ILE A 48 -5.83 -14.98 -0.34
C ILE A 48 -5.78 -16.38 0.29
N MET A 49 -4.60 -16.80 0.73
CA MET A 49 -4.42 -17.99 1.56
C MET A 49 -4.36 -17.55 3.02
N TYR A 50 -5.31 -18.01 3.82
CA TYR A 50 -5.44 -17.72 5.24
C TYR A 50 -5.19 -18.99 6.06
N ARG A 51 -4.70 -18.86 7.28
CA ARG A 51 -4.73 -19.92 8.30
C ARG A 51 -4.89 -19.28 9.68
N ALA A 52 -5.58 -19.97 10.58
CA ALA A 52 -5.60 -19.55 11.98
C ALA A 52 -4.18 -19.59 12.57
N ALA A 53 -3.94 -18.77 13.60
CA ALA A 53 -2.62 -18.66 14.24
C ALA A 53 -2.23 -19.91 15.06
N GLU A 54 -3.19 -20.78 15.36
CA GLU A 54 -2.97 -22.01 16.13
C GLU A 54 -2.11 -23.02 15.36
N ALA A 55 -1.19 -23.68 16.06
CA ALA A 55 -0.31 -24.68 15.47
C ALA A 55 -1.12 -25.85 14.87
N GLY A 56 -0.81 -26.24 13.63
CA GLY A 56 -1.51 -27.32 12.93
C GLY A 56 -2.78 -26.89 12.19
N SER A 57 -3.14 -25.61 12.21
CA SER A 57 -4.26 -25.08 11.43
C SER A 57 -4.07 -25.31 9.93
N LYS A 58 -5.13 -25.71 9.25
CA LYS A 58 -5.14 -25.89 7.80
C LYS A 58 -5.23 -24.55 7.08
N ASN A 59 -4.68 -24.51 5.87
CA ASN A 59 -4.84 -23.36 4.99
C ASN A 59 -6.26 -23.34 4.42
N GLU A 60 -6.87 -22.16 4.44
CA GLU A 60 -8.14 -21.82 3.83
C GLU A 60 -7.89 -20.81 2.70
N LYS A 61 -8.68 -20.92 1.63
CA LYS A 61 -8.63 -19.98 0.51
C LYS A 61 -9.86 -19.09 0.58
N ILE A 62 -9.66 -17.81 0.81
CA ILE A 62 -10.73 -16.82 0.95
C ILE A 62 -10.79 -15.98 -0.33
N SER A 63 -11.98 -15.75 -0.89
CA SER A 63 -12.11 -14.96 -2.12
C SER A 63 -11.83 -13.49 -1.82
N SER A 64 -11.03 -12.84 -2.66
CA SER A 64 -10.73 -11.41 -2.54
C SER A 64 -11.97 -10.53 -2.68
N SER A 65 -13.04 -11.03 -3.32
CA SER A 65 -14.32 -10.33 -3.45
C SER A 65 -15.13 -10.28 -2.15
N GLU A 66 -14.83 -11.16 -1.20
CA GLU A 66 -15.50 -11.23 0.10
C GLU A 66 -14.85 -10.30 1.12
N LEU A 67 -13.71 -9.70 0.77
CA LEU A 67 -12.87 -8.93 1.68
C LEU A 67 -13.00 -7.44 1.42
N SER A 68 -13.08 -6.67 2.51
CA SER A 68 -13.06 -5.21 2.49
C SER A 68 -11.71 -4.65 2.89
N ARG A 69 -10.92 -5.36 3.72
CA ARG A 69 -9.59 -4.93 4.13
C ARG A 69 -8.72 -6.09 4.59
N ILE A 70 -7.41 -5.98 4.36
CA ILE A 70 -6.40 -6.81 4.99
C ILE A 70 -5.42 -5.88 5.71
N TYR A 71 -5.23 -6.09 7.01
CA TYR A 71 -4.31 -5.31 7.82
C TYR A 71 -3.21 -6.20 8.38
N PHE A 72 -1.99 -6.05 7.88
CA PHE A 72 -0.81 -6.78 8.36
C PHE A 72 -0.26 -6.10 9.60
N THR A 73 -0.29 -6.79 10.74
CA THR A 73 -0.04 -6.20 12.06
C THR A 73 1.43 -5.87 12.30
N LEU A 74 2.35 -6.75 11.86
CA LEU A 74 3.79 -6.56 12.05
C LEU A 74 4.31 -5.32 11.32
N ASP A 75 3.72 -5.04 10.17
CA ASP A 75 4.16 -4.02 9.24
C ASP A 75 3.30 -2.75 9.34
N SER A 76 2.19 -2.77 10.08
CA SER A 76 1.17 -1.72 10.07
C SER A 76 0.70 -1.37 8.65
N ALA A 77 0.63 -2.37 7.77
CA ALA A 77 0.27 -2.19 6.36
C ALA A 77 -1.20 -2.56 6.13
N ALA A 78 -2.00 -1.59 5.70
CA ALA A 78 -3.39 -1.80 5.33
C ALA A 78 -3.54 -1.88 3.80
N TYR A 79 -4.31 -2.85 3.34
CA TYR A 79 -4.71 -2.97 1.95
C TYR A 79 -6.23 -2.98 1.85
N GLU A 80 -6.79 -2.29 0.85
CA GLU A 80 -8.22 -2.28 0.60
C GLU A 80 -8.52 -2.23 -0.92
N PRO A 81 -9.65 -2.79 -1.36
CA PRO A 81 -10.09 -2.70 -2.74
C PRO A 81 -10.59 -1.28 -3.03
N VAL A 82 -9.93 -0.59 -3.95
CA VAL A 82 -10.27 0.80 -4.32
C VAL A 82 -10.48 0.91 -5.83
N TYR A 83 -11.49 1.67 -6.24
CA TYR A 83 -11.66 2.01 -7.65
C TYR A 83 -10.62 3.05 -8.03
N LEU A 84 -9.75 2.73 -9.00
CA LEU A 84 -8.73 3.66 -9.47
C LEU A 84 -9.25 4.49 -10.65
N MET A 85 -8.95 5.78 -10.63
CA MET A 85 -9.25 6.74 -11.69
C MET A 85 -7.96 7.08 -12.44
N PHE A 86 -7.97 6.87 -13.76
CA PHE A 86 -6.89 7.27 -14.65
C PHE A 86 -7.43 8.23 -15.70
N ASN A 87 -6.87 9.44 -15.80
CA ASN A 87 -7.33 10.47 -16.74
C ASN A 87 -8.86 10.72 -16.67
N GLY A 88 -9.40 10.81 -15.45
CA GLY A 88 -10.83 11.01 -15.21
C GLY A 88 -11.72 9.79 -15.47
N LYS A 89 -11.15 8.64 -15.89
CA LYS A 89 -11.91 7.41 -16.15
C LYS A 89 -11.76 6.41 -15.01
N LYS A 90 -12.90 5.97 -14.48
CA LYS A 90 -13.00 4.93 -13.46
C LYS A 90 -12.71 3.55 -14.04
N ARG A 91 -11.88 2.74 -13.36
CA ARG A 91 -11.76 1.30 -13.64
C ARG A 91 -13.08 0.58 -13.34
N LYS A 92 -13.40 -0.44 -14.14
CA LYS A 92 -14.64 -1.23 -13.98
C LYS A 92 -14.69 -2.00 -12.66
N GLU A 93 -13.54 -2.49 -12.22
CA GLU A 93 -13.40 -3.30 -11.02
C GLU A 93 -12.49 -2.59 -10.02
N PRO A 94 -12.77 -2.71 -8.71
CA PRO A 94 -11.87 -2.22 -7.70
C PRO A 94 -10.57 -3.03 -7.74
N THR A 95 -9.47 -2.41 -7.36
CA THR A 95 -8.15 -3.04 -7.31
C THR A 95 -7.60 -2.88 -5.91
N TRP A 96 -6.96 -3.92 -5.40
CA TRP A 96 -6.24 -3.82 -4.14
C TRP A 96 -5.12 -2.78 -4.25
N ALA A 97 -5.09 -1.87 -3.28
CA ALA A 97 -4.01 -0.90 -3.11
C ALA A 97 -3.62 -0.82 -1.64
N GLN A 98 -2.36 -0.50 -1.37
CA GLN A 98 -1.90 -0.24 -0.02
C GLN A 98 -2.40 1.14 0.39
N LYS A 99 -3.14 1.23 1.51
CA LYS A 99 -3.51 2.50 2.12
C LYS A 99 -2.34 2.97 2.97
N LEU A 100 -1.72 4.07 2.55
CA LEU A 100 -0.56 4.67 3.22
C LEU A 100 -1.00 5.64 4.32
N MET A 101 -2.09 6.37 4.09
CA MET A 101 -2.62 7.35 5.04
C MET A 101 -4.13 7.47 4.93
N GLU A 102 -4.75 7.85 6.05
CA GLU A 102 -6.18 8.10 6.20
C GLU A 102 -6.41 9.51 6.76
N GLY A 103 -7.46 10.16 6.29
CA GLY A 103 -7.83 11.53 6.64
C GLY A 103 -8.90 12.07 5.69
N PRO A 104 -9.16 13.39 5.67
CA PRO A 104 -10.03 14.03 4.68
C PRO A 104 -9.72 13.61 3.23
N VAL A 105 -8.44 13.38 2.94
CA VAL A 105 -7.95 12.64 1.78
C VAL A 105 -7.17 11.42 2.26
N SER A 106 -7.51 10.25 1.73
CA SER A 106 -6.72 9.03 1.89
C SER A 106 -5.68 8.90 0.78
N LEU A 107 -4.48 8.43 1.13
CA LEU A 107 -3.39 8.14 0.19
C LEU A 107 -3.25 6.64 -0.01
N TYR A 108 -3.12 6.24 -1.28
CA TYR A 108 -2.92 4.87 -1.70
C TYR A 108 -1.67 4.74 -2.57
N ALA A 109 -1.02 3.58 -2.50
CA ALA A 109 0.02 3.18 -3.43
C ALA A 109 -0.32 1.84 -4.10
N LYS A 110 0.07 1.71 -5.37
CA LYS A 110 0.00 0.47 -6.13
C LYS A 110 1.24 0.30 -6.99
N GLY A 111 1.99 -0.78 -6.75
CA GLY A 111 3.06 -1.23 -7.63
C GLY A 111 2.61 -2.23 -8.69
N SER A 112 3.39 -2.38 -9.75
CA SER A 112 3.21 -3.43 -10.78
C SER A 112 3.52 -4.84 -10.26
N ARG A 113 4.52 -4.95 -9.37
CA ARG A 113 5.00 -6.17 -8.72
C ARG A 113 4.76 -6.17 -7.21
N MET A 114 3.80 -5.38 -6.75
CA MET A 114 3.47 -5.31 -5.33
C MET A 114 2.82 -6.63 -4.90
N SER A 115 3.41 -7.27 -3.89
CA SER A 115 2.78 -8.32 -3.10
C SER A 115 2.18 -7.71 -1.84
N PHE A 116 1.27 -8.43 -1.19
CA PHE A 116 0.89 -8.18 0.19
C PHE A 116 2.12 -8.47 1.06
N GLN A 117 3.08 -7.56 1.10
CA GLN A 117 4.32 -7.69 1.87
C GLN A 117 4.71 -6.36 2.53
N ARG A 118 5.58 -6.54 3.53
CA ARG A 118 6.37 -5.57 4.31
C ARG A 118 6.13 -4.11 4.00
N SER A 119 5.65 -3.39 5.02
CA SER A 119 5.62 -1.93 5.05
C SER A 119 7.01 -1.37 4.78
N GLY A 120 7.03 -0.30 4.00
CA GLY A 120 8.25 0.29 3.47
C GLY A 120 8.52 -0.15 2.03
N PHE A 121 8.90 0.84 1.21
CA PHE A 121 9.31 0.66 -0.17
C PHE A 121 10.60 -0.18 -0.25
N ASN A 122 10.50 -1.50 -0.21
CA ASN A 122 11.67 -2.34 -0.44
C ASN A 122 12.05 -2.24 -1.94
N HIS A 123 13.30 -1.87 -2.21
CA HIS A 123 13.82 -1.23 -3.43
C HIS A 123 13.83 -2.06 -4.73
N ASN A 124 13.02 -3.11 -4.84
CA ASN A 124 12.90 -3.94 -6.03
C ASN A 124 11.54 -3.82 -6.74
N VAL A 125 10.71 -2.82 -6.36
CA VAL A 125 9.40 -2.60 -6.99
C VAL A 125 9.53 -1.67 -8.19
N ASP A 126 9.50 -2.28 -9.38
CA ASP A 126 9.51 -1.67 -10.71
C ASP A 126 8.23 -0.86 -10.99
N ASP A 127 8.15 0.35 -10.46
CA ASP A 127 7.13 1.34 -10.76
C ASP A 127 5.94 1.34 -9.79
N ILE A 128 5.71 2.50 -9.16
CA ILE A 128 4.71 2.75 -8.12
C ILE A 128 3.83 3.90 -8.57
N SER A 129 2.53 3.68 -8.59
CA SER A 129 1.53 4.73 -8.78
C SER A 129 0.91 5.13 -7.45
N PHE A 130 0.78 6.43 -7.23
CA PHE A 130 0.16 7.02 -6.05
C PHE A 130 -1.23 7.56 -6.41
N PHE A 131 -2.20 7.30 -5.54
CA PHE A 131 -3.58 7.72 -5.72
C PHE A 131 -4.13 8.37 -4.46
N THR A 132 -4.96 9.38 -4.62
CA THR A 132 -5.65 10.07 -3.53
C THR A 132 -7.15 9.92 -3.70
N LYS A 133 -7.87 9.81 -2.57
CA LYS A 133 -9.33 9.73 -2.59
C LYS A 133 -9.92 10.60 -1.48
N ARG A 134 -10.78 11.55 -1.82
CA ARG A 134 -11.66 12.24 -0.86
C ARG A 134 -12.80 11.31 -0.40
N THR A 135 -13.43 11.63 0.72
CA THR A 135 -14.53 10.83 1.27
C THR A 135 -15.71 10.69 0.30
N ASP A 136 -16.02 11.74 -0.44
CA ASP A 136 -17.14 11.86 -1.38
C ASP A 136 -16.82 11.39 -2.81
N GLU A 137 -15.56 11.06 -3.11
CA GLU A 137 -15.15 10.62 -4.45
C GLU A 137 -15.50 9.16 -4.73
N ALA A 138 -15.94 8.88 -5.96
CA ALA A 138 -16.32 7.54 -6.42
C ALA A 138 -15.12 6.59 -6.68
N GLY A 139 -13.89 7.11 -6.63
CA GLY A 139 -12.65 6.37 -6.85
C GLY A 139 -11.42 7.25 -6.59
N ALA A 140 -10.26 6.63 -6.38
CA ALA A 140 -9.00 7.30 -6.10
C ALA A 140 -8.33 7.81 -7.38
N SER A 141 -8.01 9.10 -7.42
CA SER A 141 -7.36 9.79 -8.53
C SER A 141 -5.85 9.63 -8.47
N MET A 142 -5.23 9.31 -9.60
CA MET A 142 -3.77 9.23 -9.69
C MET A 142 -3.15 10.62 -9.53
N VAL A 143 -2.23 10.77 -8.57
CA VAL A 143 -1.50 12.02 -8.31
C VAL A 143 -0.03 11.93 -8.68
N GLY A 144 0.50 10.74 -8.93
CA GLY A 144 1.88 10.59 -9.32
C GLY A 144 2.28 9.15 -9.62
N MET A 145 3.43 9.01 -10.26
CA MET A 145 4.02 7.72 -10.58
C MET A 145 5.54 7.82 -10.51
N TYR A 146 6.15 6.91 -9.77
CA TYR A 146 7.58 6.76 -9.61
C TYR A 146 8.03 5.51 -10.38
N PHE A 147 9.15 5.58 -11.10
CA PHE A 147 9.74 4.47 -11.86
C PHE A 147 11.14 4.20 -11.33
N SER A 148 11.44 2.95 -10.96
CA SER A 148 12.77 2.53 -10.51
C SER A 148 13.55 1.76 -11.58
N SER A 149 12.88 1.30 -12.64
CA SER A 149 13.36 0.29 -13.60
C SER A 149 14.45 0.76 -14.58
N GLY A 150 15.14 1.88 -14.33
CA GLY A 150 16.21 2.40 -15.21
C GLY A 150 15.73 2.90 -16.59
N ALA A 151 14.47 2.65 -16.96
CA ALA A 151 13.78 3.38 -18.01
C ALA A 151 13.78 4.86 -17.58
N ILE A 152 14.41 5.70 -18.39
CA ILE A 152 14.65 7.11 -18.09
C ILE A 152 13.31 7.73 -17.68
N GLY A 153 13.15 7.99 -16.37
CA GLY A 153 11.98 8.61 -15.76
C GLY A 153 11.90 10.10 -16.13
N ILE A 154 11.97 10.41 -17.42
CA ILE A 154 11.86 11.77 -17.92
C ILE A 154 10.49 12.26 -17.47
N ASN A 155 10.48 13.33 -16.68
CA ASN A 155 9.29 14.06 -16.26
C ASN A 155 8.42 13.45 -15.14
N VAL A 156 8.89 12.50 -14.30
CA VAL A 156 8.08 12.02 -13.14
C VAL A 156 7.63 13.17 -12.23
N ASN A 157 8.54 14.07 -11.87
CA ASN A 157 8.24 15.26 -11.05
C ASN A 157 7.37 16.28 -11.80
N ARG A 158 7.40 16.31 -13.13
CA ARG A 158 6.50 17.18 -13.92
C ARG A 158 5.09 16.60 -13.97
N THR A 159 4.95 15.29 -14.16
CA THR A 159 3.67 14.58 -14.13
C THR A 159 3.03 14.66 -12.75
N PHE A 160 3.82 14.43 -11.69
CA PHE A 160 3.40 14.65 -10.31
C PHE A 160 2.85 16.06 -10.11
N ARG A 161 3.62 17.11 -10.43
CA ARG A 161 3.18 18.49 -10.23
C ARG A 161 1.90 18.82 -10.97
N LYS A 162 1.74 18.32 -12.19
CA LYS A 162 0.50 18.47 -12.95
C LYS A 162 -0.68 17.79 -12.24
N LEU A 163 -0.58 16.50 -11.96
CA LEU A 163 -1.69 15.71 -11.44
C LEU A 163 -2.05 16.09 -10.00
N ALA A 164 -1.05 16.23 -9.13
CA ALA A 164 -1.25 16.64 -7.75
C ALA A 164 -1.72 18.10 -7.66
N GLY A 165 -1.15 19.02 -8.47
CA GLY A 165 -1.61 20.41 -8.52
C GLY A 165 -3.06 20.53 -8.97
N GLU A 166 -3.47 19.79 -10.00
CA GLU A 166 -4.87 19.72 -10.43
C GLU A 166 -5.77 19.11 -9.34
N TYR A 167 -5.35 18.02 -8.69
CA TYR A 167 -6.15 17.37 -7.66
C TYR A 167 -6.34 18.26 -6.41
N PHE A 168 -5.30 18.96 -5.96
CA PHE A 168 -5.31 19.82 -4.77
C PHE A 168 -5.62 21.30 -5.07
N ALA A 169 -6.19 21.61 -6.24
CA ALA A 169 -6.50 22.98 -6.64
C ALA A 169 -7.50 23.69 -5.71
N ASP A 170 -8.25 22.95 -4.88
CA ASP A 170 -9.12 23.51 -3.84
C ASP A 170 -8.36 24.09 -2.64
N TYR A 171 -7.05 23.85 -2.55
CA TYR A 171 -6.13 24.51 -1.61
C TYR A 171 -5.04 25.26 -2.40
N PRO A 172 -5.30 26.53 -2.82
CA PRO A 172 -4.44 27.26 -3.74
C PRO A 172 -2.99 27.42 -3.28
N GLU A 173 -2.76 27.58 -1.97
CA GLU A 173 -1.41 27.69 -1.40
C GLU A 173 -0.62 26.39 -1.60
N LEU A 174 -1.19 25.23 -1.26
CA LEU A 174 -0.53 23.95 -1.48
C LEU A 174 -0.32 23.66 -2.97
N ALA A 175 -1.30 23.97 -3.81
CA ALA A 175 -1.17 23.82 -5.26
C ALA A 175 0.00 24.66 -5.82
N ALA A 176 0.15 25.90 -5.36
CA ALA A 176 1.27 26.76 -5.73
C ALA A 176 2.62 26.20 -5.27
N ARG A 177 2.71 25.69 -4.04
CA ARG A 177 3.94 25.05 -3.50
C ARG A 177 4.34 23.83 -4.34
N ILE A 178 3.37 22.99 -4.73
CA ILE A 178 3.59 21.86 -5.65
C ILE A 178 4.12 22.38 -7.00
N GLU A 179 3.47 23.36 -7.62
CA GLU A 179 3.87 23.91 -8.92
C GLU A 179 5.28 24.51 -8.89
N ASN A 180 5.62 25.22 -7.80
CA ASN A 180 6.91 25.85 -7.52
C ASN A 180 8.03 24.85 -7.18
N LYS A 181 7.76 23.54 -7.25
CA LYS A 181 8.74 22.46 -7.01
C LYS A 181 9.25 22.40 -5.57
N GLU A 182 8.44 22.80 -4.60
CA GLU A 182 8.76 22.56 -3.18
C GLU A 182 8.64 21.08 -2.80
N PHE A 183 7.97 20.28 -3.63
CA PHE A 183 7.78 18.86 -3.42
C PHE A 183 8.27 18.04 -4.63
N GLU A 184 8.87 16.89 -4.34
CA GLU A 184 9.13 15.83 -5.29
C GLU A 184 8.11 14.69 -5.19
N ILE A 185 8.10 13.79 -6.18
CA ILE A 185 7.16 12.66 -6.25
C ILE A 185 7.18 11.78 -4.99
N LEU A 186 8.34 11.58 -4.36
CA LEU A 186 8.47 10.77 -3.15
C LEU A 186 7.93 11.49 -1.90
N GLU A 187 7.67 12.79 -1.99
CA GLU A 187 7.13 13.63 -0.93
C GLU A 187 5.60 13.78 -1.01
N ILE A 188 4.93 13.00 -1.86
CA ILE A 188 3.46 12.89 -1.86
C ILE A 188 2.87 12.69 -0.46
N PRO A 189 3.47 11.88 0.44
CA PRO A 189 2.98 11.79 1.81
C PRO A 189 2.96 13.15 2.53
N ALA A 190 4.01 13.97 2.39
CA ALA A 190 4.04 15.31 2.98
C ALA A 190 2.95 16.23 2.40
N VAL A 191 2.68 16.15 1.10
CA VAL A 191 1.61 16.90 0.44
C VAL A 191 0.23 16.52 1.00
N VAL A 192 -0.05 15.24 1.14
CA VAL A 192 -1.34 14.75 1.67
C VAL A 192 -1.48 15.11 3.15
N THR A 193 -0.40 15.03 3.94
CA THR A 193 -0.39 15.50 5.33
C THR A 193 -0.76 16.98 5.41
N ALA A 194 -0.09 17.85 4.66
CA ALA A 194 -0.37 19.29 4.64
C ALA A 194 -1.83 19.60 4.23
N TYR A 195 -2.39 18.85 3.28
CA TYR A 195 -3.79 18.99 2.89
C TYR A 195 -4.76 18.56 4.00
N ASN A 196 -4.49 17.42 4.64
CA ASN A 196 -5.33 16.90 5.71
C ASN A 196 -5.31 17.81 6.96
N GLU A 197 -4.14 18.31 7.34
CA GLU A 197 -3.95 19.33 8.38
C GLU A 197 -4.78 20.59 8.09
N TRP A 198 -4.69 21.12 6.87
CA TRP A 198 -5.50 22.26 6.44
C TRP A 198 -7.02 21.99 6.51
N LYS A 199 -7.49 20.84 6.00
CA LYS A 199 -8.92 20.49 6.04
C LYS A 199 -9.47 20.30 7.45
N THR A 200 -8.63 19.90 8.40
CA THR A 200 -9.04 19.66 9.80
C THR A 200 -8.84 20.88 10.70
N GLY A 201 -8.23 21.97 10.18
CA GLY A 201 -7.96 23.18 10.96
C GLY A 201 -6.78 23.04 11.93
N GLN A 202 -5.96 22.00 11.79
CA GLN A 202 -4.72 21.82 12.55
C GLN A 202 -3.58 22.50 11.77
N GLN A 203 -3.40 23.81 11.92
CA GLN A 203 -2.18 24.47 11.47
C GLN A 203 -1.19 24.49 12.64
N ASN A 204 -0.01 23.87 12.47
CA ASN A 204 1.15 24.04 13.34
C ASN A 204 1.84 25.37 13.04
#